data_AF-A0A0Q6VQW7-F1
#
_entry.id   AF-A0A0Q6VQW7-F1
#
_cell.length_a   1.000
_cell.length_b   1.000
_cell.length_c   1.000
_cell.angle_alpha   90.00
_cell.angle_beta   90.00
_cell.angle_gamma   90.00
#
_symmetry.space_group_name_H-M   'P 1'
#
loop_
_entity.id
_entity.type
_entity.pdbx_description
1 polymer ?
#
loop_
_entity_poly.entity_id
_entity_poly.type
_entity_poly.pdbx_seq_one_letter_code
_entity_poly.pdbx_strand_id
1 'polypeptide(L)'
;MEPANLAITQAMLRDAAAGIPYGQIAAAHGVTKSTVSVRVRRLAQALQHIVGVLDVDEDASPTASLLRNHRYAYLEALEHFRPSKAPFLQRVPATLAPAQIGMLLKKIDRHSHSPLRDKALVHVLFSTGAKPLEIAQLTVQDYLDAAGQVRRVSVLRAEIAANGADRPLLFDCGETNSAIDAYLAERAGAGRNSMEAASHRGLDPASRLFLSRDGRAFQVLRTQGGKRQAVCKEIHDIYRRIFSHAGMAGVHTACARRMAALSMQARGAATQEIADALGVKRAAVRKLFKSVAAPASARQVPAASIRRPQPVACSLSGGNMDLFPHPPSRREA
;
A
#
# COMPACT_ATOMS: atom_id res chain seq x y z
N MET A 1 17.05 10.88 7.71
CA MET A 1 17.27 12.34 7.61
C MET A 1 17.42 12.82 9.03
N GLU A 2 18.50 13.50 9.37
CA GLU A 2 18.76 14.01 10.72
C GLU A 2 17.58 14.86 11.23
N PRO A 3 17.20 14.78 12.53
CA PRO A 3 16.05 15.48 13.09
C PRO A 3 16.12 17.01 12.88
N ALA A 4 17.31 17.60 12.92
CA ALA A 4 17.54 19.01 12.63
C ALA A 4 17.17 19.38 11.18
N ASN A 5 17.43 18.51 10.22
CA ASN A 5 17.13 18.74 8.80
C ASN A 5 15.62 18.66 8.53
N LEU A 6 14.87 17.91 9.36
CA LEU A 6 13.41 17.86 9.27
C LEU A 6 12.77 19.15 9.77
N ALA A 7 13.18 19.67 10.92
CA ALA A 7 12.67 20.94 11.43
C ALA A 7 12.84 22.08 10.41
N ILE A 8 14.01 22.14 9.77
CA ILE A 8 14.30 23.09 8.68
C ILE A 8 13.34 22.87 7.50
N THR A 9 13.14 21.61 7.08
CA THR A 9 12.23 21.31 5.97
C THR A 9 10.78 21.62 6.29
N GLN A 10 10.36 21.46 7.54
CA GLN A 10 9.02 21.86 8.00
C GLN A 10 8.85 23.37 7.96
N ALA A 11 9.85 24.15 8.40
CA ALA A 11 9.85 25.60 8.26
C ALA A 11 9.73 26.02 6.79
N MET A 12 10.56 25.46 5.91
CA MET A 12 10.49 25.71 4.46
C MET A 12 9.10 25.41 3.88
N LEU A 13 8.42 24.36 4.35
CA LEU A 13 7.07 24.02 3.89
C LEU A 13 6.03 25.02 4.41
N ARG A 14 6.14 25.47 5.67
CA ARG A 14 5.26 26.52 6.22
C ARG A 14 5.39 27.82 5.43
N ASP A 15 6.62 28.23 5.12
CA ASP A 15 6.90 29.43 4.34
C ASP A 15 6.38 29.33 2.90
N ALA A 16 6.59 28.17 2.27
CA ALA A 16 6.05 27.87 0.95
C ALA A 16 4.51 27.94 0.92
N ALA A 17 3.85 27.38 1.92
CA ALA A 17 2.40 27.40 2.05
C ALA A 17 1.86 28.80 2.39
N ALA A 18 2.64 29.61 3.10
CA ALA A 18 2.35 31.03 3.34
C ALA A 18 2.52 31.91 2.08
N GLY A 19 3.08 31.36 1.00
CA GLY A 19 3.23 32.03 -0.28
C GLY A 19 4.60 32.66 -0.54
N ILE A 20 5.56 32.44 0.37
CA ILE A 20 6.92 32.95 0.20
C ILE A 20 7.58 32.25 -1.01
N PRO A 21 8.17 33.01 -1.95
CA PRO A 21 8.86 32.44 -3.10
C PRO A 21 10.04 31.57 -2.68
N TYR A 22 10.24 30.42 -3.34
CA TYR A 22 11.35 29.50 -3.02
C TYR A 22 12.75 30.14 -3.09
N GLY A 23 12.92 31.23 -3.84
CA GLY A 23 14.18 31.98 -3.88
C GLY A 23 14.47 32.72 -2.56
N GLN A 24 13.44 33.29 -1.92
CA GLN A 24 13.58 33.96 -0.63
C GLN A 24 13.78 32.95 0.50
N ILE A 25 13.03 31.85 0.49
CA ILE A 25 13.22 30.72 1.42
C ILE A 25 14.65 30.16 1.29
N ALA A 26 15.15 30.03 0.07
CA ALA A 26 16.51 29.58 -0.22
C ALA A 26 17.57 30.50 0.41
N ALA A 27 17.43 31.81 0.25
CA ALA A 27 18.32 32.80 0.85
C ALA A 27 18.29 32.74 2.39
N ALA A 28 17.11 32.67 3.00
CA ALA A 28 16.94 32.62 4.47
C ALA A 28 17.57 31.38 5.11
N HIS A 29 17.65 30.27 4.37
CA HIS A 29 18.22 29.01 4.85
C HIS A 29 19.61 28.68 4.29
N GLY A 30 20.23 29.58 3.51
CA GLY A 30 21.56 29.36 2.93
C GLY A 30 21.64 28.15 1.97
N VAL A 31 20.56 27.85 1.25
CA VAL A 31 20.49 26.72 0.31
C VAL A 31 20.04 27.17 -1.07
N THR A 32 20.12 26.29 -2.08
CA THR A 32 19.63 26.61 -3.43
C THR A 32 18.11 26.51 -3.54
N LYS A 33 17.50 27.26 -4.48
CA LYS A 33 16.07 27.17 -4.82
C LYS A 33 15.64 25.74 -5.18
N SER A 34 16.50 25.00 -5.88
CA SER A 34 16.23 23.60 -6.24
C SER A 34 16.19 22.70 -5.01
N THR A 35 17.08 22.93 -4.03
CA THR A 35 17.07 22.21 -2.74
C THR A 35 15.77 22.43 -1.98
N VAL A 36 15.31 23.69 -1.85
CA VAL A 36 14.02 24.01 -1.22
C VAL A 36 12.88 23.30 -1.94
N SER A 37 12.79 23.43 -3.27
CA SER A 37 11.75 22.80 -4.09
C SER A 37 11.68 21.28 -3.88
N VAL A 38 12.82 20.60 -3.88
CA VAL A 38 12.89 19.15 -3.68
C VAL A 38 12.47 18.76 -2.26
N ARG A 39 12.98 19.46 -1.23
CA ARG A 39 12.68 19.15 0.18
C ARG A 39 11.21 19.39 0.51
N VAL A 40 10.67 20.54 0.13
CA VAL A 40 9.26 20.89 0.32
C VAL A 40 8.36 19.90 -0.41
N ARG A 41 8.66 19.58 -1.68
CA ARG A 41 7.87 18.60 -2.45
C ARG A 41 7.87 17.23 -1.80
N ARG A 42 9.03 16.74 -1.34
CA ARG A 42 9.14 15.44 -0.67
C ARG A 42 8.36 15.39 0.64
N LEU A 43 8.44 16.45 1.46
CA LEU A 43 7.68 16.52 2.71
C LEU A 43 6.18 16.65 2.44
N ALA A 44 5.76 17.49 1.49
CA ALA A 44 4.35 17.61 1.12
C ALA A 44 3.77 16.28 0.61
N GLN A 45 4.55 15.55 -0.19
CA GLN A 45 4.18 14.20 -0.66
C GLN A 45 4.08 13.20 0.49
N ALA A 46 4.94 13.31 1.51
CA ALA A 46 4.80 12.54 2.73
C ALA A 46 3.47 12.79 3.44
N LEU A 47 3.11 14.05 3.62
CA LEU A 47 1.90 14.45 4.33
C LEU A 47 0.67 13.90 3.61
N GLN A 48 0.62 14.05 2.29
CA GLN A 48 -0.43 13.49 1.42
C GLN A 48 -0.60 11.97 1.65
N HIS A 49 0.48 11.20 1.65
CA HIS A 49 0.38 9.73 1.74
C HIS A 49 0.22 9.19 3.17
N ILE A 50 0.76 9.87 4.19
CA ILE A 50 0.89 9.32 5.55
C ILE A 50 -0.19 9.83 6.48
N VAL A 51 -0.53 11.10 6.36
CA VAL A 51 -1.56 11.73 7.19
C VAL A 51 -2.86 11.82 6.41
N GLY A 52 -2.77 11.98 5.08
CA GLY A 52 -3.88 12.48 4.27
C GLY A 52 -3.91 13.99 4.38
N VAL A 53 -4.05 14.67 3.24
CA VAL A 53 -4.22 16.12 3.19
C VAL A 53 -5.60 16.38 2.63
N LEU A 54 -6.43 17.04 3.42
CA LEU A 54 -7.77 17.43 3.05
C LEU A 54 -7.74 18.33 1.80
N ASP A 55 -8.68 18.21 0.88
CA ASP A 55 -8.65 19.10 -0.30
C ASP A 55 -7.69 18.62 -1.42
N VAL A 56 -6.80 17.67 -1.12
CA VAL A 56 -5.71 17.24 -1.99
C VAL A 56 -5.72 15.74 -2.27
N ASP A 57 -5.77 15.37 -3.56
CA ASP A 57 -5.56 13.99 -3.99
C ASP A 57 -4.16 13.50 -3.57
N GLU A 58 -4.10 12.33 -2.92
CA GLU A 58 -2.86 11.64 -2.53
C GLU A 58 -1.83 11.52 -3.65
N ASP A 59 -2.26 11.39 -4.91
CA ASP A 59 -1.38 11.24 -6.09
C ASP A 59 -1.05 12.59 -6.77
N ALA A 60 -1.62 13.70 -6.31
CA ALA A 60 -1.36 15.02 -6.88
C ALA A 60 0.07 15.48 -6.62
N SER A 61 0.75 15.98 -7.67
CA SER A 61 2.09 16.52 -7.49
C SER A 61 2.06 17.76 -6.58
N PRO A 62 2.81 17.79 -5.47
CA PRO A 62 2.79 18.91 -4.54
C PRO A 62 3.56 20.10 -5.11
N THR A 63 2.85 20.90 -5.91
CA THR A 63 3.36 22.15 -6.47
C THR A 63 3.21 23.29 -5.46
N ALA A 64 4.01 24.35 -5.58
CA ALA A 64 3.90 25.53 -4.72
C ALA A 64 2.48 26.14 -4.75
N SER A 65 1.83 26.11 -5.92
CA SER A 65 0.44 26.58 -6.05
C SER A 65 -0.54 25.72 -5.26
N LEU A 66 -0.41 24.39 -5.34
CA LEU A 66 -1.22 23.45 -4.57
C LEU A 66 -1.04 23.66 -3.06
N LEU A 67 0.20 23.82 -2.60
CA LEU A 67 0.49 24.08 -1.19
C LEU A 67 -0.16 25.38 -0.69
N ARG A 68 -0.13 26.45 -1.50
CA ARG A 68 -0.79 27.72 -1.14
C ARG A 68 -2.31 27.59 -1.11
N ASN A 69 -2.89 26.96 -2.13
CA ASN A 69 -4.34 26.80 -2.24
C ASN A 69 -4.92 25.92 -1.12
N HIS A 70 -4.14 24.98 -0.61
CA HIS A 70 -4.52 24.06 0.47
C HIS A 70 -3.67 24.28 1.73
N ARG A 71 -3.27 25.54 2.00
CA ARG A 71 -2.36 25.90 3.09
C ARG A 71 -2.77 25.28 4.42
N TYR A 72 -3.99 25.54 4.86
CA TYR A 72 -4.47 25.09 6.17
C TYR A 72 -4.48 23.56 6.28
N ALA A 73 -4.91 22.85 5.24
CA ALA A 73 -4.91 21.39 5.22
C ALA A 73 -3.50 20.78 5.31
N TYR A 74 -2.51 21.36 4.63
CA TYR A 74 -1.12 20.92 4.75
C TYR A 74 -0.52 21.23 6.13
N LEU A 75 -0.90 22.36 6.75
CA LEU A 75 -0.45 22.72 8.09
C LEU A 75 -1.06 21.80 9.16
N GLU A 76 -2.36 21.51 9.07
CA GLU A 76 -3.04 20.53 9.92
C GLU A 76 -2.42 19.13 9.77
N ALA A 77 -2.19 18.68 8.54
CA ALA A 77 -1.51 17.42 8.29
C ALA A 77 -0.10 17.40 8.89
N LEU A 78 0.60 18.55 8.88
CA LEU A 78 1.92 18.69 9.47
C LEU A 78 1.90 18.61 11.01
N GLU A 79 0.87 19.12 11.67
CA GLU A 79 0.70 18.99 13.13
C GLU A 79 0.50 17.53 13.57
N HIS A 80 -0.18 16.74 12.74
CA HIS A 80 -0.38 15.31 12.95
C HIS A 80 0.78 14.45 12.42
N PHE A 81 1.75 15.04 11.73
CA PHE A 81 2.91 14.33 11.22
C PHE A 81 3.86 13.94 12.36
N ARG A 82 4.36 12.70 12.32
CA ARG A 82 5.31 12.18 13.33
C ARG A 82 6.56 11.66 12.63
N PRO A 83 7.74 12.27 12.85
CA PRO A 83 9.00 11.97 12.14
C PRO A 83 9.47 10.51 12.23
N SER A 84 9.30 9.88 13.40
CA SER A 84 9.61 8.45 13.61
C SER A 84 8.76 7.52 12.74
N LYS A 85 7.67 8.04 12.17
CA LYS A 85 6.76 7.34 11.28
C LYS A 85 7.04 7.62 9.80
N ALA A 86 8.20 8.20 9.48
CA ALA A 86 8.55 8.70 8.15
C ALA A 86 9.89 8.19 7.58
N PRO A 87 10.12 6.87 7.45
CA PRO A 87 11.35 6.34 6.89
C PRO A 87 11.56 6.65 5.39
N PHE A 88 10.51 7.04 4.65
CA PHE A 88 10.52 7.27 3.19
C PHE A 88 11.32 8.52 2.72
N LEU A 89 11.78 9.39 3.64
CA LEU A 89 12.79 10.40 3.25
C LEU A 89 14.09 9.73 2.80
N GLN A 90 14.27 8.45 3.13
CA GLN A 90 15.21 7.54 2.50
C GLN A 90 14.42 6.68 1.48
N ARG A 91 14.68 6.93 0.20
CA ARG A 91 14.33 6.18 -1.02
C ARG A 91 13.11 5.24 -0.93
N VAL A 92 12.01 5.60 -1.61
CA VAL A 92 10.85 4.72 -1.83
C VAL A 92 11.33 3.40 -2.48
N PRO A 93 11.20 2.21 -1.84
CA PRO A 93 11.42 0.94 -2.52
C PRO A 93 10.50 0.84 -3.73
N ALA A 94 11.07 0.43 -4.85
CA ALA A 94 10.40 0.45 -6.15
C ALA A 94 9.15 -0.45 -6.15
N THR A 95 9.19 -1.59 -5.46
CA THR A 95 8.15 -2.63 -5.36
C THR A 95 8.47 -3.56 -4.18
N LEU A 96 7.47 -4.25 -3.62
CA LEU A 96 7.70 -5.39 -2.72
C LEU A 96 7.79 -6.69 -3.51
N ALA A 97 8.80 -7.50 -3.21
CA ALA A 97 8.88 -8.88 -3.67
C ALA A 97 7.85 -9.76 -2.93
N PRO A 98 7.37 -10.87 -3.53
CA PRO A 98 6.41 -11.78 -2.89
C PRO A 98 6.85 -12.25 -1.49
N ALA A 99 8.15 -12.53 -1.30
CA ALA A 99 8.70 -12.92 0.00
C ALA A 99 8.52 -11.83 1.07
N GLN A 100 8.60 -10.55 0.69
CA GLN A 100 8.39 -9.43 1.60
C GLN A 100 6.91 -9.28 1.99
N ILE A 101 5.98 -9.58 1.08
CA ILE A 101 4.54 -9.68 1.40
C ILE A 101 4.33 -10.82 2.41
N GLY A 102 4.93 -12.00 2.19
CA GLY A 102 4.86 -13.11 3.14
C GLY A 102 5.40 -12.75 4.53
N MET A 103 6.52 -12.03 4.61
CA MET A 103 7.06 -11.50 5.88
C MET A 103 6.12 -10.50 6.55
N LEU A 104 5.48 -9.62 5.76
CA LEU A 104 4.50 -8.68 6.27
C LEU A 104 3.32 -9.41 6.93
N LEU A 105 2.75 -10.40 6.24
CA LEU A 105 1.62 -11.19 6.75
C LEU A 105 1.99 -11.94 8.04
N LYS A 106 3.18 -12.55 8.10
CA LYS A 106 3.69 -13.21 9.33
C LYS A 106 3.87 -12.25 10.51
N LYS A 107 4.18 -10.99 10.25
CA LYS A 107 4.32 -9.97 11.31
C LYS A 107 2.96 -9.45 11.78
N ILE A 108 1.97 -9.39 10.90
CA ILE A 108 0.59 -9.09 11.28
C ILE A 108 0.11 -10.11 12.31
N ASP A 109 0.39 -11.41 12.10
CA ASP A 109 0.03 -12.46 13.06
C ASP A 109 0.61 -12.25 14.47
N ARG A 110 1.81 -11.68 14.56
CA ARG A 110 2.51 -11.50 15.84
C ARG A 110 2.15 -10.22 16.57
N HIS A 111 1.77 -9.17 15.83
CA HIS A 111 1.68 -7.81 16.39
C HIS A 111 0.32 -7.14 16.23
N SER A 112 -0.58 -7.69 15.41
CA SER A 112 -1.92 -7.13 15.25
C SER A 112 -2.90 -7.65 16.30
N HIS A 113 -3.74 -6.76 16.81
CA HIS A 113 -4.90 -7.13 17.63
C HIS A 113 -6.11 -7.59 16.80
N SER A 114 -6.03 -7.50 15.47
CA SER A 114 -7.09 -7.93 14.54
C SER A 114 -6.43 -8.53 13.29
N PRO A 115 -5.73 -9.67 13.42
CA PRO A 115 -4.85 -10.19 12.38
C PRO A 115 -5.58 -10.54 11.08
N LEU A 116 -6.79 -11.13 11.15
CA LEU A 116 -7.56 -11.46 9.96
C LEU A 116 -7.99 -10.21 9.18
N ARG A 117 -8.50 -9.19 9.89
CA ARG A 117 -8.83 -7.88 9.27
C ARG A 117 -7.60 -7.25 8.63
N ASP A 118 -6.50 -7.17 9.36
CA ASP A 118 -5.30 -6.47 8.91
C ASP A 118 -4.63 -7.18 7.71
N LYS A 119 -4.67 -8.52 7.67
CA LYS A 119 -4.28 -9.30 6.49
C LYS A 119 -5.16 -8.99 5.29
N ALA A 120 -6.48 -9.01 5.48
CA ALA A 120 -7.43 -8.71 4.40
C ALA A 120 -7.26 -7.28 3.87
N LEU A 121 -7.05 -6.28 4.75
CA LEU A 121 -6.75 -4.91 4.37
C LEU A 121 -5.48 -4.79 3.50
N VAL A 122 -4.43 -5.53 3.85
CA VAL A 122 -3.19 -5.57 3.07
C VAL A 122 -3.43 -6.22 1.71
N HIS A 123 -4.09 -7.37 1.68
CA HIS A 123 -4.40 -8.07 0.43
C HIS A 123 -5.23 -7.20 -0.53
N VAL A 124 -6.30 -6.56 -0.04
CA VAL A 124 -7.14 -5.66 -0.85
C VAL A 124 -6.32 -4.49 -1.38
N LEU A 125 -5.50 -3.86 -0.54
CA LEU A 125 -4.66 -2.72 -0.93
C LEU A 125 -3.70 -3.08 -2.08
N PHE A 126 -3.06 -4.25 -2.03
CA PHE A 126 -2.08 -4.68 -3.05
C PHE A 126 -2.70 -5.30 -4.30
N SER A 127 -3.85 -5.98 -4.20
CA SER A 127 -4.50 -6.62 -5.34
C SER A 127 -5.33 -5.63 -6.17
N THR A 128 -6.15 -4.81 -5.50
CA THR A 128 -7.09 -3.91 -6.18
C THR A 128 -6.48 -2.55 -6.48
N GLY A 129 -5.47 -2.12 -5.71
CA GLY A 129 -4.94 -0.76 -5.76
C GLY A 129 -5.96 0.30 -5.31
N ALA A 130 -7.05 -0.07 -4.64
CA ALA A 130 -7.98 0.89 -4.06
C ALA A 130 -7.26 1.75 -3.00
N LYS A 131 -7.62 3.04 -2.93
CA LYS A 131 -7.05 3.95 -1.93
C LYS A 131 -7.56 3.55 -0.53
N PRO A 132 -6.80 3.80 0.54
CA PRO A 132 -7.25 3.49 1.91
C PRO A 132 -8.64 4.05 2.22
N LEU A 133 -8.93 5.28 1.80
CA LEU A 133 -10.24 5.89 1.98
C LEU A 133 -11.38 5.16 1.22
N GLU A 134 -11.09 4.65 0.03
CA GLU A 134 -12.03 3.85 -0.76
C GLU A 134 -12.29 2.52 -0.03
N ILE A 135 -11.22 1.85 0.43
CA ILE A 135 -11.28 0.58 1.18
C ILE A 135 -12.08 0.73 2.47
N ALA A 136 -11.87 1.83 3.21
CA ALA A 136 -12.56 2.09 4.46
C ALA A 136 -14.08 2.25 4.29
N GLN A 137 -14.54 2.58 3.08
CA GLN A 137 -15.94 2.80 2.78
C GLN A 137 -16.59 1.67 1.97
N LEU A 138 -15.83 0.64 1.56
CA LEU A 138 -16.43 -0.57 0.99
C LEU A 138 -17.46 -1.16 1.96
N THR A 139 -18.49 -1.76 1.40
CA THR A 139 -19.59 -2.42 2.10
C THR A 139 -19.58 -3.90 1.82
N VAL A 140 -20.32 -4.68 2.61
CA VAL A 140 -20.42 -6.14 2.40
C VAL A 140 -20.97 -6.45 1.01
N GLN A 141 -21.97 -5.70 0.53
CA GLN A 141 -22.53 -5.88 -0.82
C GLN A 141 -21.57 -5.53 -1.96
N ASP A 142 -20.52 -4.73 -1.69
CA ASP A 142 -19.49 -4.44 -2.71
C ASP A 142 -18.61 -5.70 -2.96
N TYR A 143 -18.57 -6.65 -2.01
CA TYR A 143 -17.77 -7.88 -2.10
C TYR A 143 -18.62 -9.16 -2.24
N LEU A 144 -19.77 -9.25 -1.57
CA LEU A 144 -20.67 -10.40 -1.62
C LEU A 144 -21.96 -10.09 -2.38
N ASP A 145 -22.52 -11.08 -3.05
CA ASP A 145 -23.90 -11.06 -3.51
C ASP A 145 -24.87 -11.60 -2.44
N ALA A 146 -26.17 -11.57 -2.76
CA ALA A 146 -27.22 -12.02 -1.85
C ALA A 146 -27.10 -13.52 -1.49
N ALA A 147 -26.54 -14.33 -2.39
CA ALA A 147 -26.27 -15.75 -2.16
C ALA A 147 -25.00 -15.97 -1.31
N GLY A 148 -24.26 -14.92 -0.96
CA GLY A 148 -23.00 -15.00 -0.23
C GLY A 148 -21.81 -15.41 -1.10
N GLN A 149 -21.93 -15.33 -2.43
CA GLN A 149 -20.81 -15.55 -3.35
C GLN A 149 -20.03 -14.26 -3.56
N VAL A 150 -18.74 -14.41 -3.86
CA VAL A 150 -17.85 -13.27 -4.11
C VAL A 150 -18.17 -12.63 -5.46
N ARG A 151 -18.46 -11.33 -5.45
CA ARG A 151 -18.58 -10.49 -6.64
C ARG A 151 -17.21 -10.25 -7.25
N ARG A 152 -16.71 -11.19 -8.06
CA ARG A 152 -15.38 -11.09 -8.71
C ARG A 152 -15.20 -9.81 -9.51
N VAL A 153 -16.27 -9.35 -10.16
CA VAL A 153 -16.35 -8.05 -10.82
C VAL A 153 -17.38 -7.23 -10.06
N SER A 154 -16.90 -6.22 -9.35
CA SER A 154 -17.70 -5.26 -8.61
C SER A 154 -17.49 -3.85 -9.18
N VAL A 155 -18.20 -2.88 -8.62
CA VAL A 155 -18.08 -1.47 -8.99
C VAL A 155 -17.67 -0.68 -7.76
N LEU A 156 -16.56 0.05 -7.85
CA LEU A 156 -16.26 1.09 -6.88
C LEU A 156 -17.14 2.30 -7.20
N ARG A 157 -18.11 2.54 -6.33
CA ARG A 157 -19.14 3.57 -6.48
C ARG A 157 -18.54 4.98 -6.51
N ALA A 158 -19.05 5.84 -7.37
CA ALA A 158 -18.63 7.23 -7.57
C ALA A 158 -18.62 8.04 -6.27
N GLU A 159 -19.56 7.75 -5.36
CA GLU A 159 -19.68 8.39 -4.04
C GLU A 159 -18.48 8.14 -3.10
N ILE A 160 -17.75 7.04 -3.30
CA ILE A 160 -16.56 6.69 -2.50
C ILE A 160 -15.27 6.73 -3.30
N ALA A 161 -15.34 6.64 -4.63
CA ALA A 161 -14.19 6.71 -5.53
C ALA A 161 -13.53 8.08 -5.48
N ALA A 162 -12.20 8.12 -5.39
CA ALA A 162 -11.47 9.37 -5.22
C ALA A 162 -11.57 10.35 -6.41
N ASN A 163 -11.87 9.83 -7.60
CA ASN A 163 -12.10 10.61 -8.81
C ASN A 163 -13.58 11.01 -9.01
N GLY A 164 -14.49 10.55 -8.14
CA GLY A 164 -15.92 10.80 -8.23
C GLY A 164 -16.62 10.07 -9.38
N ALA A 165 -16.03 9.01 -9.94
CA ALA A 165 -16.60 8.25 -11.04
C ALA A 165 -16.65 6.75 -10.74
N ASP A 166 -17.73 6.10 -11.15
CA ASP A 166 -17.86 4.65 -11.08
C ASP A 166 -16.72 4.00 -11.87
N ARG A 167 -16.11 2.97 -11.27
CA ARG A 167 -15.05 2.22 -11.92
C ARG A 167 -15.05 0.74 -11.53
N PRO A 168 -14.55 -0.16 -12.38
CA PRO A 168 -14.42 -1.56 -12.02
C PRO A 168 -13.56 -1.75 -10.75
N LEU A 169 -14.04 -2.61 -9.85
CA LEU A 169 -13.32 -3.12 -8.70
C LEU A 169 -13.24 -4.64 -8.82
N LEU A 170 -12.04 -5.15 -9.09
CA LEU A 170 -11.82 -6.56 -9.40
C LEU A 170 -11.30 -7.32 -8.17
N PHE A 171 -11.98 -8.40 -7.83
CA PHE A 171 -11.59 -9.36 -6.80
C PHE A 171 -11.10 -10.66 -7.47
N ASP A 172 -10.03 -10.52 -8.27
CA ASP A 172 -9.47 -11.58 -9.13
C ASP A 172 -8.43 -12.47 -8.45
N CYS A 173 -7.95 -12.07 -7.27
CA CYS A 173 -6.89 -12.74 -6.52
C CYS A 173 -7.50 -13.66 -5.45
N GLY A 174 -7.30 -14.98 -5.60
CA GLY A 174 -7.81 -15.99 -4.68
C GLY A 174 -7.34 -15.78 -3.24
N GLU A 175 -6.07 -15.40 -3.04
CA GLU A 175 -5.52 -15.11 -1.71
C GLU A 175 -6.19 -13.90 -1.06
N THR A 176 -6.55 -12.89 -1.87
CA THR A 176 -7.29 -11.73 -1.37
C THR A 176 -8.69 -12.13 -0.93
N ASN A 177 -9.39 -12.91 -1.75
CA ASN A 177 -10.75 -13.36 -1.45
C ASN A 177 -10.75 -14.25 -0.20
N SER A 178 -9.82 -15.21 -0.10
CA SER A 178 -9.65 -16.05 1.09
C SER A 178 -9.36 -15.24 2.37
N ALA A 179 -8.55 -14.18 2.28
CA ALA A 179 -8.27 -13.32 3.42
C ALA A 179 -9.51 -12.52 3.86
N ILE A 180 -10.29 -11.98 2.91
CA ILE A 180 -11.55 -11.30 3.21
C ILE A 180 -12.56 -12.29 3.80
N ASP A 181 -12.70 -13.47 3.20
CA ASP A 181 -13.62 -14.52 3.65
C ASP A 181 -13.33 -14.97 5.08
N ALA A 182 -12.05 -15.20 5.41
CA ALA A 182 -11.64 -15.56 6.77
C ALA A 182 -12.00 -14.46 7.79
N TYR A 183 -11.80 -13.19 7.43
CA TYR A 183 -12.20 -12.06 8.27
C TYR A 183 -13.72 -11.95 8.43
N LEU A 184 -14.49 -12.14 7.35
CA LEU A 184 -15.95 -12.09 7.40
C LEU A 184 -16.53 -13.24 8.23
N ALA A 185 -15.91 -14.43 8.19
CA ALA A 185 -16.30 -15.55 9.04
C ALA A 185 -16.07 -15.26 10.53
N GLU A 186 -14.92 -14.70 10.91
CA GLU A 186 -14.65 -14.25 12.29
C GLU A 186 -15.68 -13.21 12.74
N ARG A 187 -15.99 -12.25 11.86
CA ARG A 187 -16.95 -11.20 12.13
C ARG A 187 -18.37 -11.74 12.37
N ALA A 188 -18.82 -12.66 11.52
CA ALA A 188 -20.14 -13.28 11.64
C ALA A 188 -20.25 -14.09 12.93
N GLY A 189 -19.22 -14.87 13.27
CA GLY A 189 -19.17 -15.66 14.51
C GLY A 189 -19.16 -14.80 15.79
N ALA A 190 -18.63 -13.58 15.73
CA ALA A 190 -18.66 -12.62 16.83
C ALA A 190 -19.99 -11.85 16.98
N GLY A 191 -21.00 -12.12 16.14
CA GLY A 191 -22.31 -11.46 16.17
C GLY A 191 -22.29 -9.96 15.79
N ARG A 192 -21.24 -9.50 15.10
CA ARG A 192 -21.05 -8.07 14.79
C ARG A 192 -21.78 -7.69 13.50
N ASN A 193 -22.88 -6.95 13.64
CA ASN A 193 -23.76 -6.51 12.53
C ASN A 193 -24.33 -7.70 11.73
N SER A 194 -24.72 -8.75 12.45
CA SER A 194 -25.38 -9.93 11.87
C SER A 194 -26.86 -9.65 11.65
N MET A 195 -27.42 -10.20 10.57
CA MET A 195 -28.87 -10.15 10.28
C MET A 195 -29.46 -11.56 10.46
N GLU A 196 -30.73 -11.63 10.86
CA GLU A 196 -31.45 -12.92 11.01
C GLU A 196 -31.61 -13.66 9.67
N ALA A 197 -31.59 -12.94 8.55
CA ALA A 197 -31.67 -13.52 7.21
C ALA A 197 -30.30 -14.02 6.70
N ALA A 198 -30.24 -15.25 6.19
CA ALA A 198 -29.03 -15.92 5.70
C ALA A 198 -28.35 -15.28 4.46
N SER A 199 -28.85 -14.14 3.97
CA SER A 199 -28.25 -13.43 2.83
C SER A 199 -26.86 -12.90 3.17
N HIS A 200 -25.97 -12.78 2.17
CA HIS A 200 -24.61 -12.24 2.35
C HIS A 200 -23.85 -12.90 3.52
N ARG A 201 -24.08 -14.20 3.74
CA ARG A 201 -23.51 -15.01 4.84
C ARG A 201 -23.92 -14.52 6.25
N GLY A 202 -25.13 -13.99 6.38
CA GLY A 202 -25.69 -13.49 7.65
C GLY A 202 -25.15 -12.12 8.07
N LEU A 203 -24.47 -11.40 7.18
CA LEU A 203 -23.96 -10.05 7.41
C LEU A 203 -24.89 -9.01 6.80
N ASP A 204 -25.00 -7.83 7.43
CA ASP A 204 -25.71 -6.70 6.83
C ASP A 204 -24.99 -6.20 5.55
N PRO A 205 -25.65 -6.25 4.36
CA PRO A 205 -25.07 -5.82 3.09
C PRO A 205 -24.63 -4.36 3.08
N ALA A 206 -25.36 -3.47 3.77
CA ALA A 206 -25.06 -2.04 3.83
C ALA A 206 -23.93 -1.71 4.81
N SER A 207 -23.60 -2.64 5.70
CA SER A 207 -22.52 -2.47 6.67
C SER A 207 -21.16 -2.38 5.98
N ARG A 208 -20.23 -1.64 6.59
CA ARG A 208 -18.85 -1.52 6.07
C ARG A 208 -18.21 -2.90 6.00
N LEU A 209 -17.47 -3.16 4.93
CA LEU A 209 -16.73 -4.39 4.71
C LEU A 209 -15.72 -4.59 5.85
N PHE A 210 -14.92 -3.56 6.12
CA PHE A 210 -13.94 -3.52 7.21
C PHE A 210 -14.39 -2.64 8.36
N LEU A 211 -14.25 -3.16 9.58
CA LEU A 211 -14.61 -2.47 10.81
C LEU A 211 -13.38 -2.17 11.67
N SER A 212 -13.51 -1.17 12.54
CA SER A 212 -12.58 -0.90 13.62
C SER A 212 -12.49 -2.08 14.58
N ARG A 213 -11.52 -2.04 15.50
CA ARG A 213 -11.34 -3.10 16.51
C ARG A 213 -12.63 -3.32 17.31
N ASP A 214 -13.33 -2.23 17.60
CA ASP A 214 -14.54 -2.20 18.41
C ASP A 214 -15.81 -2.52 17.60
N GLY A 215 -15.68 -2.94 16.34
CA GLY A 215 -16.79 -3.32 15.47
C GLY A 215 -17.55 -2.14 14.85
N ARG A 216 -17.01 -0.93 14.93
CA ARG A 216 -17.63 0.27 14.32
C ARG A 216 -17.09 0.51 12.92
N ALA A 217 -17.85 1.22 12.08
CA ALA A 217 -17.33 1.75 10.83
C ALA A 217 -16.13 2.66 11.10
N PHE A 218 -15.12 2.65 10.22
CA PHE A 218 -14.02 3.58 10.34
C PHE A 218 -14.51 5.04 10.23
N GLN A 219 -13.96 5.92 11.04
CA GLN A 219 -14.35 7.33 11.04
C GLN A 219 -13.83 8.03 9.78
N VAL A 220 -14.77 8.43 8.91
CA VAL A 220 -14.49 9.20 7.70
C VAL A 220 -14.95 10.64 7.92
N LEU A 221 -13.99 11.56 8.03
CA LEU A 221 -14.25 12.98 8.17
C LEU A 221 -14.37 13.61 6.79
N ARG A 222 -15.49 14.28 6.50
CA ARG A 222 -15.77 14.96 5.22
C ARG A 222 -15.74 16.47 5.41
N THR A 223 -15.13 17.19 4.48
CA THR A 223 -15.24 18.65 4.38
C THR A 223 -16.56 19.10 3.78
N GLN A 224 -17.04 20.25 4.23
CA GLN A 224 -18.21 20.92 3.65
C GLN A 224 -17.86 21.80 2.43
N GLY A 225 -16.58 21.96 2.09
CA GLY A 225 -16.14 22.84 1.00
C GLY A 225 -16.04 22.14 -0.35
N GLY A 226 -16.98 22.41 -1.27
CA GLY A 226 -16.89 22.36 -2.74
C GLY A 226 -16.41 21.08 -3.46
N LYS A 227 -15.30 20.46 -3.04
CA LYS A 227 -14.82 19.16 -3.49
C LYS A 227 -14.97 18.20 -2.32
N ARG A 228 -15.86 17.20 -2.45
CA ARG A 228 -16.10 16.15 -1.45
C ARG A 228 -14.83 15.33 -1.19
N GLN A 229 -13.94 15.81 -0.36
CA GLN A 229 -12.76 15.06 0.07
C GLN A 229 -12.94 14.62 1.51
N ALA A 230 -12.49 13.41 1.78
CA ALA A 230 -12.67 12.79 3.07
C ALA A 230 -11.36 12.17 3.52
N VAL A 231 -11.14 12.12 4.83
CA VAL A 231 -9.95 11.50 5.42
C VAL A 231 -10.38 10.47 6.43
N CYS A 232 -9.67 9.34 6.46
CA CYS A 232 -9.88 8.27 7.43
C CYS A 232 -8.59 8.02 8.21
N LYS A 233 -8.39 8.73 9.31
CA LYS A 233 -7.14 8.62 10.09
C LYS A 233 -6.87 7.21 10.60
N GLU A 234 -7.94 6.50 11.00
CA GLU A 234 -7.86 5.16 11.57
C GLU A 234 -7.24 4.15 10.59
N ILE A 235 -7.68 4.12 9.33
CA ILE A 235 -7.15 3.16 8.36
C ILE A 235 -5.69 3.47 7.97
N HIS A 236 -5.33 4.75 7.86
CA HIS A 236 -3.94 5.14 7.63
C HIS A 236 -3.05 4.74 8.81
N ASP A 237 -3.53 4.87 10.05
CA ASP A 237 -2.81 4.44 11.24
C ASP A 237 -2.64 2.91 11.32
N ILE A 238 -3.61 2.14 10.84
CA ILE A 238 -3.49 0.68 10.70
C ILE A 238 -2.39 0.33 9.69
N TYR A 239 -2.46 0.85 8.46
CA TYR A 239 -1.44 0.56 7.44
C TYR A 239 -0.05 1.01 7.88
N ARG A 240 0.05 2.17 8.52
CA ARG A 240 1.29 2.68 9.09
C ARG A 240 1.86 1.72 10.13
N ARG A 241 1.04 1.26 11.07
CA ARG A 241 1.46 0.27 12.08
C ARG A 241 1.96 -1.00 11.42
N ILE A 242 1.19 -1.55 10.49
CA ILE A 242 1.52 -2.77 9.74
C ILE A 242 2.88 -2.63 9.04
N PHE A 243 3.10 -1.55 8.28
CA PHE A 243 4.34 -1.33 7.54
C PHE A 243 5.54 -1.00 8.44
N SER A 244 5.34 -0.30 9.56
CA SER A 244 6.40 -0.02 10.54
C SER A 244 6.93 -1.30 11.19
N HIS A 245 6.05 -2.21 11.65
CA HIS A 245 6.49 -3.49 12.25
C HIS A 245 7.23 -4.36 11.24
N ALA A 246 6.92 -4.20 9.95
CA ALA A 246 7.57 -4.94 8.89
C ALA A 246 9.07 -4.64 8.74
N GLY A 247 9.58 -3.54 9.31
CA GLY A 247 10.97 -3.11 9.11
C GLY A 247 11.25 -2.76 7.64
N MET A 248 10.21 -2.62 6.83
CA MET A 248 10.31 -2.32 5.41
C MET A 248 10.31 -0.81 5.24
N ALA A 249 11.48 -0.20 5.44
CA ALA A 249 11.66 1.23 5.23
C ALA A 249 11.17 1.63 3.83
N GLY A 250 10.22 2.58 3.79
CA GLY A 250 9.70 3.17 2.57
C GLY A 250 8.48 2.49 1.93
N VAL A 251 7.94 1.41 2.50
CA VAL A 251 6.65 0.85 2.05
C VAL A 251 5.50 1.71 2.58
N HIS A 252 4.63 2.13 1.68
CA HIS A 252 3.44 2.92 1.98
C HIS A 252 2.31 2.60 1.00
N THR A 253 1.12 3.14 1.24
CA THR A 253 -0.11 2.90 0.46
C THR A 253 0.07 3.20 -1.04
N ALA A 254 0.77 4.28 -1.39
CA ALA A 254 1.11 4.57 -2.79
C ALA A 254 2.06 3.54 -3.46
N CYS A 255 2.87 2.77 -2.72
CA CYS A 255 3.63 1.65 -3.29
C CYS A 255 2.68 0.53 -3.74
N ALA A 256 1.60 0.29 -2.98
CA ALA A 256 0.64 -0.76 -3.29
C ALA A 256 -0.11 -0.52 -4.60
N ARG A 257 -0.49 0.73 -4.91
CA ARG A 257 -1.08 1.09 -6.21
C ARG A 257 -0.17 0.81 -7.39
N ARG A 258 1.13 1.07 -7.24
CA ARG A 258 2.12 0.69 -8.26
C ARG A 258 2.19 -0.83 -8.42
N MET A 259 2.21 -1.56 -7.32
CA MET A 259 2.26 -3.03 -7.36
C MET A 259 1.00 -3.64 -7.98
N ALA A 260 -0.19 -3.11 -7.66
CA ALA A 260 -1.44 -3.48 -8.31
C ALA A 260 -1.34 -3.24 -9.82
N ALA A 261 -0.89 -2.05 -10.25
CA ALA A 261 -0.69 -1.74 -11.67
C ALA A 261 0.28 -2.72 -12.37
N LEU A 262 1.40 -3.06 -11.71
CA LEU A 262 2.38 -4.02 -12.23
C LEU A 262 1.81 -5.44 -12.28
N SER A 263 1.02 -5.85 -11.28
CA SER A 263 0.38 -7.16 -11.26
C SER A 263 -0.68 -7.27 -12.35
N MET A 264 -1.49 -6.23 -12.58
CA MET A 264 -2.44 -6.16 -13.69
C MET A 264 -1.72 -6.24 -15.04
N GLN A 265 -0.63 -5.49 -15.20
CA GLN A 265 0.19 -5.53 -16.41
C GLN A 265 0.79 -6.92 -16.67
N ALA A 266 1.30 -7.59 -15.62
CA ALA A 266 1.84 -8.94 -15.73
C ALA A 266 0.80 -9.99 -16.13
N ARG A 267 -0.49 -9.74 -15.85
CA ARG A 267 -1.63 -10.55 -16.31
C ARG A 267 -2.14 -10.17 -17.70
N GLY A 268 -1.47 -9.25 -18.38
CA GLY A 268 -1.80 -8.84 -19.76
C GLY A 268 -2.79 -7.67 -19.86
N ALA A 269 -3.13 -7.00 -18.75
CA ALA A 269 -4.04 -5.86 -18.80
C ALA A 269 -3.45 -4.69 -19.60
N ALA A 270 -4.26 -4.12 -20.49
CA ALA A 270 -3.93 -2.94 -21.26
C ALA A 270 -3.81 -1.70 -20.36
N THR A 271 -3.06 -0.68 -20.81
CA THR A 271 -2.87 0.56 -20.03
C THR A 271 -4.20 1.26 -19.71
N GLN A 272 -5.21 1.12 -20.58
CA GLN A 272 -6.53 1.70 -20.36
C GLN A 272 -7.28 0.96 -19.24
N GLU A 273 -7.29 -0.37 -19.26
CA GLU A 273 -7.91 -1.20 -18.22
C GLU A 273 -7.28 -0.93 -16.84
N ILE A 274 -5.96 -0.78 -16.78
CA ILE A 274 -5.25 -0.39 -15.55
C ILE A 274 -5.65 1.02 -15.10
N ALA A 275 -5.83 1.95 -16.04
CA ALA A 275 -6.24 3.33 -15.74
C ALA A 275 -7.65 3.35 -15.13
N ASP A 276 -8.58 2.59 -15.73
CA ASP A 276 -9.96 2.47 -15.30
C ASP A 276 -10.04 1.77 -13.93
N ALA A 277 -9.37 0.62 -13.77
CA ALA A 277 -9.30 -0.14 -12.52
C ALA A 277 -8.58 0.59 -11.38
N LEU A 278 -7.82 1.65 -11.64
CA LEU A 278 -7.19 2.48 -10.60
C LEU A 278 -7.82 3.87 -10.46
N GLY A 279 -8.79 4.23 -11.31
CA GLY A 279 -9.45 5.53 -11.30
C GLY A 279 -8.53 6.70 -11.66
N VAL A 280 -7.54 6.49 -12.53
CA VAL A 280 -6.56 7.51 -12.91
C VAL A 280 -6.53 7.73 -14.41
N LYS A 281 -6.01 8.89 -14.83
CA LYS A 281 -5.76 9.14 -16.25
C LYS A 281 -4.66 8.21 -16.77
N ARG A 282 -4.75 7.78 -18.03
CA ARG A 282 -3.71 6.97 -18.72
C ARG A 282 -2.29 7.52 -18.58
N ALA A 283 -2.12 8.84 -18.53
CA ALA A 283 -0.82 9.47 -18.32
C ALA A 283 -0.22 9.24 -16.92
N ALA A 284 -1.07 9.07 -15.90
CA ALA A 284 -0.64 8.77 -14.53
C ALA A 284 -0.15 7.32 -14.41
N VAL A 285 -0.75 6.37 -15.13
CA VAL A 285 -0.29 4.97 -15.18
C VAL A 285 1.17 4.90 -15.64
N ARG A 286 1.55 5.69 -16.66
CA ARG A 286 2.96 5.77 -17.11
C ARG A 286 3.91 6.25 -15.99
N LYS A 287 3.46 7.11 -15.08
CA LYS A 287 4.28 7.57 -13.94
C LYS A 287 4.50 6.46 -12.91
N LEU A 288 3.52 5.58 -12.71
CA LEU A 288 3.66 4.41 -11.84
C LEU A 288 4.80 3.50 -12.31
N PHE A 289 4.94 3.31 -13.63
CA PHE A 289 6.00 2.51 -14.23
C PHE A 289 7.35 3.24 -14.33
N LYS A 290 7.37 4.55 -14.63
CA LYS A 290 8.62 5.33 -14.78
C LYS A 290 9.49 5.42 -13.52
N SER A 291 8.91 5.25 -12.33
CA SER A 291 9.65 5.21 -11.07
C SER A 291 10.43 3.91 -10.82
N VAL A 292 10.36 2.93 -11.73
CA VAL A 292 11.32 1.82 -11.78
C VAL A 292 12.62 2.39 -12.32
N ALA A 293 13.42 3.03 -11.46
CA ALA A 293 14.84 3.13 -11.75
C ALA A 293 15.33 1.70 -11.94
N ALA A 294 16.01 1.46 -13.06
CA ALA A 294 16.64 0.19 -13.39
C ALA A 294 17.29 -0.42 -12.14
N PRO A 295 17.27 -1.76 -11.96
CA PRO A 295 18.13 -2.38 -10.97
C PRO A 295 19.51 -1.77 -11.16
N ALA A 296 20.09 -1.26 -10.07
CA ALA A 296 21.45 -0.75 -10.09
C ALA A 296 22.27 -1.78 -10.84
N SER A 297 22.74 -1.38 -12.02
CA SER A 297 23.47 -2.23 -12.94
C SER A 297 24.48 -3.03 -12.13
N ALA A 298 24.58 -4.32 -12.45
CA ALA A 298 25.79 -5.08 -12.23
C ALA A 298 26.98 -4.11 -12.32
N ARG A 299 27.61 -3.83 -11.18
CA ARG A 299 28.91 -3.18 -11.18
C ARG A 299 29.79 -4.17 -11.93
N GLN A 300 30.05 -3.87 -13.20
CA GLN A 300 31.25 -4.37 -13.87
C GLN A 300 32.40 -4.02 -12.94
N VAL A 301 32.88 -5.04 -12.23
CA VAL A 301 34.19 -4.97 -11.60
C VAL A 301 35.17 -4.89 -12.76
N PRO A 302 36.06 -3.88 -12.82
CA PRO A 302 37.08 -3.86 -13.85
C PRO A 302 37.91 -5.14 -13.71
N ALA A 303 38.23 -5.76 -14.85
CA ALA A 303 39.02 -6.98 -14.93
C ALA A 303 40.41 -6.76 -14.30
N ALA A 304 40.53 -7.02 -13.00
CA ALA A 304 41.78 -7.17 -12.31
C ALA A 304 42.10 -8.67 -12.26
N SER A 305 43.25 -9.01 -12.81
CA SER A 305 43.81 -10.35 -12.98
C SER A 305 43.71 -11.21 -11.71
N ILE A 306 42.88 -12.24 -11.74
CA ILE A 306 42.93 -13.33 -10.75
C ILE A 306 43.69 -14.49 -11.39
N ARG A 307 44.87 -14.77 -10.84
CA ARG A 307 45.68 -15.96 -11.13
C ARG A 307 44.86 -17.22 -10.88
N ARG A 308 44.95 -18.19 -11.80
CA ARG A 308 44.39 -19.54 -11.65
C ARG A 308 45.01 -20.23 -10.42
N PRO A 309 44.22 -20.81 -9.50
CA PRO A 309 44.73 -21.83 -8.61
C PRO A 309 44.74 -23.20 -9.32
N GLN A 310 45.81 -23.95 -9.07
CA GLN A 310 46.05 -25.31 -9.58
C GLN A 310 45.11 -26.35 -8.94
N PRO A 311 44.86 -27.50 -9.60
CA PRO A 311 44.04 -28.57 -9.06
C PRO A 311 44.83 -29.40 -8.04
N VAL A 312 44.23 -29.63 -6.87
CA VAL A 312 44.71 -30.63 -5.90
C VAL A 312 43.80 -31.85 -6.01
N ALA A 313 44.39 -32.98 -6.35
CA ALA A 313 43.75 -34.28 -6.41
C ALA A 313 43.49 -34.81 -4.99
N CYS A 314 42.37 -35.52 -4.79
CA CYS A 314 42.29 -36.57 -3.79
C CYS A 314 41.27 -37.63 -4.24
N SER A 315 41.84 -38.80 -4.52
CA SER A 315 41.25 -40.10 -4.80
C SER A 315 40.44 -40.65 -3.64
N LEU A 316 39.26 -41.22 -3.90
CA LEU A 316 38.71 -42.30 -3.07
C LEU A 316 38.12 -43.40 -3.94
N SER A 317 38.60 -44.60 -3.63
CA SER A 317 38.39 -45.91 -4.25
C SER A 317 36.98 -46.46 -4.07
N GLY A 318 36.60 -47.31 -5.01
CA GLY A 318 35.34 -48.07 -4.99
C GLY A 318 35.29 -49.20 -3.96
N GLY A 319 34.07 -49.67 -3.75
CA GLY A 319 33.73 -50.85 -2.95
C GLY A 319 32.25 -51.19 -3.12
N ASN A 320 31.98 -52.24 -3.88
CA ASN A 320 30.70 -52.94 -4.00
C ASN A 320 30.13 -53.37 -2.63
N MET A 321 28.81 -53.38 -2.48
CA MET A 321 28.03 -54.60 -2.18
C MET A 321 26.52 -54.32 -2.11
N ASP A 322 25.80 -55.19 -2.80
CA ASP A 322 24.36 -55.44 -2.71
C ASP A 322 23.89 -55.80 -1.29
N LEU A 323 22.59 -55.56 -1.05
CA LEU A 323 21.61 -56.42 -0.35
C LEU A 323 20.61 -55.54 0.41
N PHE A 324 19.34 -55.51 -0.02
CA PHE A 324 18.17 -55.67 0.89
C PHE A 324 16.91 -55.99 0.05
N PRO A 325 16.05 -56.93 0.48
CA PRO A 325 14.97 -57.47 -0.32
C PRO A 325 13.63 -56.74 -0.12
N HIS A 326 12.77 -56.85 -1.15
CA HIS A 326 11.37 -56.46 -1.15
C HIS A 326 10.50 -57.25 -0.16
N PRO A 327 9.46 -56.65 0.44
CA PRO A 327 8.37 -57.39 1.06
C PRO A 327 7.25 -57.73 0.05
N PRO A 328 6.57 -58.89 0.18
CA PRO A 328 5.48 -59.28 -0.72
C PRO A 328 4.11 -58.75 -0.28
N SER A 329 3.25 -58.60 -1.28
CA SER A 329 1.85 -58.15 -1.20
C SER A 329 0.84 -59.29 -0.96
N ARG A 330 -0.17 -59.00 -0.12
CA ARG A 330 -1.58 -59.47 -0.09
C ARG A 330 -1.95 -60.97 -0.06
N ARG A 331 -2.89 -61.31 0.86
CA ARG A 331 -4.15 -62.07 0.67
C ARG A 331 -5.02 -61.88 1.94
N GLU A 332 -6.23 -61.31 1.83
CA GLU A 332 -7.54 -62.00 1.76
C GLU A 332 -7.87 -62.91 2.96
N ALA A 333 -8.72 -62.40 3.85
CA ALA A 333 -9.92 -63.03 4.41
C ALA A 333 -10.70 -61.97 5.22
#